data_AF-A0A0D0AQ43-F1
#
_entry.id   AF-A0A0D0AQ43-F1
#
_cell.length_a   1.000
_cell.length_b   1.000
_cell.length_c   1.000
_cell.angle_alpha   90.00
_cell.angle_beta   90.00
_cell.angle_gamma   90.00
#
_symmetry.space_group_name_H-M   'P 1'
#
loop_
_entity.id
_entity.type
_entity.pdbx_description
1 polymer ?
#
loop_
_entity_poly.entity_id
_entity_poly.type
_entity_poly.pdbx_seq_one_letter_code
_entity_poly.pdbx_strand_id
1 'polypeptide(L)'
;MNVMLTRCRRGMVIVSGRSFLQGVASRTLLGKLCAYWTTQEGPKTWVDAGDVLNTRVDLPGAAGKSSNDVTRGMSKLNLAH
;
A
#
# COMPACT_ATOMS: atom_id res chain seq x y z
N MET A 1 10.52 4.31 -18.62
CA MET A 1 10.19 3.91 -17.23
C MET A 1 10.58 2.46 -16.91
N ASN A 2 11.54 1.85 -17.65
CA ASN A 2 11.90 0.44 -17.46
C ASN A 2 12.76 0.21 -16.18
N VAL A 3 13.44 1.23 -15.67
CA VAL A 3 14.39 1.07 -14.56
C VAL A 3 13.70 1.07 -13.20
N MET A 4 12.70 1.92 -12.97
CA MET A 4 12.06 2.00 -11.65
C MET A 4 11.24 0.73 -11.33
N LEU A 5 10.52 0.19 -12.32
CA LEU A 5 9.66 -0.99 -12.15
C LEU A 5 10.41 -2.32 -12.05
N THR A 6 11.60 -2.43 -12.64
CA THR A 6 12.36 -3.69 -12.69
C THR A 6 13.37 -3.86 -11.55
N ARG A 7 13.57 -2.82 -10.71
CA ARG A 7 14.53 -2.85 -9.60
C ARG A 7 13.93 -3.33 -8.28
N CYS A 8 12.59 -3.41 -8.18
CA CYS A 8 11.90 -3.91 -6.99
C CYS A 8 11.75 -5.44 -7.06
N ARG A 9 12.36 -6.17 -6.13
CA ARG A 9 12.34 -7.65 -6.10
C ARG A 9 11.18 -8.26 -5.28
N ARG A 10 10.66 -7.53 -4.29
CA ARG A 10 9.67 -8.05 -3.33
C ARG A 10 8.29 -7.40 -3.42
N GLY A 11 8.21 -6.20 -4.00
CA GLY A 11 6.98 -5.43 -4.16
C GLY A 11 7.29 -3.94 -4.26
N MET A 12 6.34 -3.16 -4.77
CA MET A 12 6.46 -1.71 -4.97
C MET A 12 5.18 -1.02 -4.50
N VAL A 13 5.32 0.09 -3.77
CA VAL A 13 4.22 0.99 -3.42
C VAL A 13 4.32 2.22 -4.31
N ILE A 14 3.21 2.58 -4.96
CA ILE A 14 3.11 3.77 -5.80
C ILE A 14 2.20 4.76 -5.09
N VAL A 15 2.75 5.91 -4.71
CA VAL A 15 1.97 7.01 -4.11
C VAL A 15 1.64 8.01 -5.20
N SER A 16 0.35 8.15 -5.54
CA SER A 16 -0.12 9.08 -6.56
C SER A 16 -1.60 9.41 -6.38
N GLY A 17 -2.03 10.56 -6.89
CA GLY A 17 -3.45 10.91 -6.98
C GLY A 17 -4.20 10.02 -7.98
N ARG A 18 -5.36 9.50 -7.57
CA ARG A 18 -6.22 8.66 -8.42
C ARG A 18 -6.71 9.39 -9.67
N SER A 19 -7.14 10.64 -9.52
CA SER A 19 -7.56 11.50 -10.63
C SER A 19 -6.45 11.75 -11.65
N PHE A 20 -5.20 11.87 -11.19
CA PHE A 20 -4.04 12.04 -12.07
C PHE A 20 -3.77 10.78 -12.91
N LEU A 21 -3.75 9.60 -12.28
CA LEU A 21 -3.51 8.31 -12.97
C LEU A 21 -4.63 7.90 -13.90
N GLN A 22 -5.88 8.27 -13.59
CA GLN A 22 -7.04 8.03 -14.45
C GLN A 22 -7.19 9.10 -15.55
N GLY A 23 -6.65 10.31 -15.33
CA GLY A 23 -6.70 11.42 -16.27
C GLY A 23 -5.46 11.48 -17.16
N VAL A 24 -4.70 12.57 -17.01
CA VAL A 24 -3.57 12.92 -17.89
C VAL A 24 -2.48 11.84 -17.95
N ALA A 25 -2.29 11.06 -16.89
CA ALA A 25 -1.28 10.00 -16.84
C ALA A 25 -1.79 8.62 -17.28
N SER A 26 -3.06 8.49 -17.69
CA SER A 26 -3.67 7.20 -18.09
C SER A 26 -2.91 6.46 -19.17
N ARG A 27 -2.33 7.17 -20.14
CA ARG A 27 -1.59 6.58 -21.27
C ARG A 27 -0.14 6.21 -20.91
N THR A 28 0.36 6.64 -19.75
CA THR A 28 1.69 6.27 -19.26
C THR A 28 1.72 4.80 -18.86
N LEU A 29 2.92 4.21 -18.76
CA LEU A 29 3.07 2.85 -18.26
C LEU A 29 2.45 2.67 -16.86
N LEU A 30 2.60 3.66 -15.99
CA LEU A 30 2.03 3.66 -14.65
C LEU A 30 0.50 3.71 -14.68
N GLY A 31 -0.07 4.56 -15.54
CA GLY A 31 -1.52 4.65 -15.73
C GLY A 31 -2.12 3.33 -16.23
N LYS A 32 -1.47 2.69 -17.21
CA LYS A 32 -1.88 1.37 -17.72
C LYS A 32 -1.78 0.27 -16.67
N LEU A 33 -0.69 0.25 -15.90
CA LEU A 33 -0.49 -0.72 -14.82
C LEU A 33 -1.52 -0.54 -13.71
N CYS A 34 -1.83 0.71 -13.35
CA CYS A 34 -2.86 1.03 -12.39
C CYS A 34 -4.26 0.59 -12.86
N ALA A 35 -4.59 0.84 -14.14
CA ALA A 35 -5.84 0.36 -14.74
C ALA A 35 -5.93 -1.17 -14.74
N TYR A 36 -4.85 -1.86 -15.10
CA TYR A 36 -4.77 -3.33 -15.08
C TYR A 36 -5.08 -3.89 -13.68
N TRP A 37 -4.41 -3.41 -12.64
CA TRP A 37 -4.64 -3.91 -11.28
C TRP A 37 -6.01 -3.53 -10.73
N THR A 38 -6.53 -2.35 -11.07
CA THR A 38 -7.89 -1.95 -10.70
C THR A 38 -8.93 -2.90 -11.31
N THR A 39 -8.70 -3.41 -12.54
CA THR A 39 -9.58 -4.41 -13.16
C THR A 39 -9.47 -5.79 -12.49
N GLN A 40 -8.28 -6.18 -12.04
CA GLN A 40 -8.05 -7.51 -11.42
C GLN A 40 -8.51 -7.59 -9.96
N GLU A 41 -8.14 -6.60 -9.14
CA GLU A 41 -8.33 -6.61 -7.68
C GLU A 41 -9.41 -5.63 -7.21
N GLY A 42 -9.95 -4.83 -8.12
CA GLY A 42 -11.05 -3.92 -7.84
C GLY A 42 -10.66 -2.81 -6.85
N PRO A 43 -11.55 -2.47 -5.89
CA PRO A 43 -11.31 -1.39 -4.93
C PRO A 43 -10.07 -1.59 -4.07
N LYS A 44 -9.62 -2.84 -3.86
CA LYS A 44 -8.47 -3.17 -2.99
C LYS A 44 -7.13 -2.67 -3.54
N THR A 45 -7.05 -2.34 -4.82
CA THR A 45 -5.85 -1.74 -5.44
C THR A 45 -5.54 -0.36 -4.89
N TRP A 46 -6.56 0.37 -4.42
CA TRP A 46 -6.43 1.73 -3.94
C TRP A 46 -6.48 1.75 -2.43
N VAL A 47 -5.43 2.32 -1.84
CA VAL A 47 -5.31 2.47 -0.40
C VAL A 47 -5.25 3.96 -0.08
N ASP A 48 -6.01 4.39 0.91
CA ASP A 48 -5.96 5.76 1.39
C ASP A 48 -4.64 6.03 2.13
N ALA A 49 -4.07 7.21 1.90
CA ALA A 49 -2.81 7.58 2.55
C ALA A 49 -2.94 7.62 4.09
N GLY A 50 -4.11 8.00 4.61
CA GLY A 50 -4.42 7.95 6.03
C GLY A 50 -4.35 6.53 6.59
N ASP A 51 -4.82 5.51 5.86
CA ASP A 51 -4.73 4.13 6.32
C ASP A 51 -3.28 3.62 6.35
N VAL A 52 -2.45 4.08 5.41
CA VAL A 52 -0.99 3.80 5.42
C VAL A 52 -0.33 4.46 6.64
N LEU A 53 -0.62 5.75 6.89
CA LEU A 53 -0.06 6.51 8.02
C LEU A 53 -0.48 5.93 9.38
N ASN A 54 -1.71 5.41 9.46
CA ASN A 54 -2.23 4.74 10.64
C ASN A 54 -1.80 3.26 10.74
N THR A 55 -0.91 2.79 9.85
CA THR A 55 -0.41 1.41 9.80
C THR A 55 -1.52 0.36 9.68
N ARG A 56 -2.66 0.70 9.06
CA ARG A 56 -3.82 -0.21 8.95
C ARG A 56 -3.77 -1.14 7.75
N VAL A 57 -2.69 -1.07 6.98
CA VAL A 57 -2.57 -1.73 5.68
C VAL A 57 -1.25 -2.48 5.62
N ASP A 58 -1.29 -3.66 5.01
CA ASP A 58 -0.10 -4.44 4.71
C ASP A 58 0.66 -3.80 3.55
N LEU A 59 1.92 -3.46 3.80
CA LEU A 59 2.86 -3.00 2.79
C LEU A 59 3.81 -4.14 2.41
N PRO A 60 4.44 -4.08 1.21
CA PRO A 60 5.45 -5.06 0.83
C PRO A 60 6.57 -5.17 1.87
N GLY A 61 6.59 -6.28 2.61
CA GLY A 61 7.58 -6.53 3.65
C GLY A 61 7.27 -5.94 5.03
N ALA A 62 6.10 -5.32 5.25
CA ALA A 62 5.66 -4.82 6.55
C ALA A 62 4.16 -5.05 6.74
N ALA A 63 3.77 -5.83 7.74
CA ALA A 63 2.36 -6.07 8.06
C ALA A 63 1.75 -4.85 8.77
N GLY A 64 0.48 -4.57 8.50
CA GLY A 64 -0.30 -3.58 9.22
C GLY A 64 -0.58 -4.01 10.65
N LYS A 65 -0.82 -3.03 11.53
CA LYS A 65 -1.28 -3.26 12.89
C LYS A 65 -2.77 -3.57 12.87
N SER A 66 -3.10 -4.84 13.09
CA SER A 66 -4.46 -5.25 13.50
C SER A 66 -4.73 -4.73 14.92
N SER A 67 -5.99 -4.40 15.25
CA SER A 67 -6.40 -4.01 16.61
C SER A 67 -5.96 -5.01 17.70
N ASN A 68 -5.70 -6.27 17.33
CA ASN A 68 -5.17 -7.29 18.25
C ASN A 68 -3.70 -7.11 18.64
N ASP A 69 -2.92 -6.32 17.88
CA ASP A 69 -1.49 -6.09 18.14
C ASP A 69 -1.27 -5.05 19.27
N VAL A 70 -2.19 -4.09 19.40
CA VAL A 70 -2.18 -3.09 20.49
C VAL A 70 -2.30 -3.78 21.86
N THR A 71 -3.24 -4.73 21.98
CA THR A 71 -3.47 -5.47 23.24
C THR A 71 -2.28 -6.34 23.63
N ARG A 72 -1.54 -6.87 22.65
CA ARG A 72 -0.35 -7.72 22.88
C ARG A 72 0.91 -6.92 23.23
N GLY A 73 1.00 -5.66 22.81
CA GLY A 73 2.01 -4.71 23.27
C GLY A 73 1.80 -4.30 24.74
N MET A 74 0.56 -4.04 25.12
CA MET A 74 0.20 -3.66 26.50
C MET A 74 0.41 -4.80 27.51
N SER A 75 0.19 -6.06 27.13
CA SER A 75 0.43 -7.20 28.02
C SER A 75 1.92 -7.50 28.29
N LYS A 76 2.83 -7.09 27.41
CA LYS A 76 4.29 -7.19 27.64
C LYS A 76 4.82 -6.13 28.62
N LEU A 77 4.20 -4.95 28.68
CA LEU A 77 4.57 -3.90 29.62
C LEU A 77 4.12 -4.19 31.06
N ASN A 78 3.03 -4.95 31.24
CA ASN A 78 2.50 -5.31 32.56
C ASN A 78 3.15 -6.55 33.21
N LEU A 79 4.17 -7.15 32.59
CA LEU A 79 4.91 -8.28 33.16
C LEU A 79 6.33 -7.90 33.62
N ALA A 80 6.66 -6.61 33.62
CA ALA A 80 7.97 -6.08 34.01
C ALA A 80 7.98 -5.42 35.40
N HIS A 81 7.00 -5.73 36.26
CA HIS A 81 6.92 -5.25 37.64
C HIS A 81 6.61 -6.39 38.60
#